data_AF-M4CEU3-F1
#
_entry.id   AF-M4CEU3-F1
#
_cell.length_a   1.000
_cell.length_b   1.000
_cell.length_c   1.000
_cell.angle_alpha   90.00
_cell.angle_beta   90.00
_cell.angle_gamma   90.00
#
_symmetry.space_group_name_H-M   'P 1'
#
loop_
_entity.id
_entity.type
_entity.pdbx_description
1 polymer ?
#
loop_
_entity_poly.entity_id
_entity_poly.type
_entity_poly.pdbx_seq_one_letter_code
_entity_poly.pdbx_strand_id
1 'polypeptide(L)'
;MKIDDHSSVSTKVSIKNLMPSAKLDVQYVHPHAMLHSSIGLNPTPLLDLSANIGSQTVCLGGEIGFKTASSLLTKYNAGVGFNKPDFSAALMLIKGRVYEGLTPHTVNPTTSVGAELIRHFSSHDNSFTIGSSYSLDPFTTVKARLSNNGKAGMVVQSE
;
A
#
# COMPACT_ATOMS: atom_id res chain seq x y z
N MET A 1 10.03 -1.98 -5.11
CA MET A 1 9.18 -2.88 -5.91
C MET A 1 9.92 -3.15 -7.21
N LYS A 2 10.48 -4.34 -7.37
CA LYS A 2 11.29 -4.70 -8.54
C LYS A 2 10.32 -5.20 -9.62
N ILE A 3 10.33 -4.55 -10.78
CA ILE A 3 9.44 -4.88 -11.91
C ILE A 3 10.33 -5.50 -12.98
N ASP A 4 10.33 -6.83 -13.06
CA ASP A 4 11.04 -7.58 -14.09
C ASP A 4 10.28 -7.52 -15.43
N ASP A 5 11.05 -7.44 -16.50
CA ASP A 5 10.68 -7.07 -17.87
C ASP A 5 10.10 -8.25 -18.68
N HIS A 6 9.13 -8.96 -18.11
CA HIS A 6 8.39 -10.02 -18.80
C HIS A 6 6.89 -9.71 -18.80
N SER A 7 6.41 -9.28 -19.97
CA SER A 7 4.98 -9.17 -20.30
C SER A 7 4.24 -10.46 -19.98
N SER A 8 3.66 -10.53 -18.78
CA SER A 8 2.85 -11.64 -18.30
C SER A 8 1.46 -11.10 -17.97
N VAL A 9 0.52 -11.33 -18.90
CA VAL A 9 -0.91 -11.14 -18.61
C VAL A 9 -1.31 -12.27 -17.67
N SER A 10 -1.24 -12.04 -16.36
CA SER A 10 -1.65 -13.01 -15.36
C SER A 10 -3.07 -12.69 -14.91
N THR A 11 -4.03 -13.41 -15.47
CA THR A 11 -5.39 -13.43 -14.93
C THR A 11 -5.45 -14.47 -13.83
N LYS A 12 -5.36 -14.03 -12.57
CA LYS A 12 -5.56 -14.92 -11.43
C LYS A 12 -7.01 -14.81 -10.99
N VAL A 13 -7.71 -15.94 -11.06
CA VAL A 13 -9.04 -16.11 -10.46
C VAL A 13 -8.88 -16.97 -9.23
N SER A 14 -9.16 -16.41 -8.05
CA SER A 14 -9.16 -17.17 -6.80
C SER A 14 -10.56 -17.23 -6.24
N ILE A 15 -11.06 -18.46 -6.05
CA ILE A 15 -12.31 -18.72 -5.35
C ILE A 15 -11.95 -19.24 -3.97
N LYS A 16 -12.19 -18.44 -2.93
CA LYS A 16 -12.03 -18.87 -1.53
C LYS A 16 -13.39 -19.25 -0.94
N ASN A 17 -13.48 -20.48 -0.43
CA ASN A 17 -14.62 -21.16 0.22
C ASN A 17 -15.81 -21.54 -0.68
N LEU A 18 -16.31 -22.78 -0.52
CA LEU A 18 -17.38 -23.37 -1.33
C LEU A 18 -18.80 -23.24 -0.72
N MET A 19 -18.99 -22.72 0.51
CA MET A 19 -20.27 -22.29 1.14
C MET A 19 -19.98 -21.54 2.48
N PRO A 20 -20.87 -20.72 3.09
CA PRO A 20 -21.96 -19.88 2.56
C PRO A 20 -21.46 -18.45 2.22
N SER A 21 -20.14 -18.26 2.17
CA SER A 21 -19.51 -17.02 1.74
C SER A 21 -18.37 -17.37 0.80
N ALA A 22 -18.63 -17.31 -0.50
CA ALA A 22 -17.58 -17.41 -1.50
C ALA A 22 -17.02 -16.00 -1.77
N LYS A 23 -15.78 -15.90 -2.24
CA LYS A 23 -15.19 -14.64 -2.71
C LYS A 23 -14.60 -14.88 -4.08
N LEU A 24 -14.96 -14.04 -5.05
CA LEU A 24 -14.40 -14.05 -6.39
C LEU A 24 -13.41 -12.88 -6.49
N ASP A 25 -12.13 -13.21 -6.62
CA ASP A 25 -11.06 -12.25 -6.88
C ASP A 25 -10.58 -12.38 -8.32
N VAL A 26 -10.55 -11.27 -9.04
CA VAL A 26 -10.06 -11.14 -10.42
C VAL A 26 -8.97 -10.08 -10.45
N GLN A 27 -7.76 -10.49 -10.82
CA GLN A 27 -6.64 -9.59 -10.98
C GLN A 27 -6.18 -9.60 -12.43
N TYR A 28 -6.01 -8.41 -13.01
CA TYR A 28 -5.44 -8.17 -14.32
C TYR A 28 -4.19 -7.31 -14.16
N VAL A 29 -3.03 -7.89 -14.45
CA VAL A 29 -1.74 -7.19 -14.36
C VAL A 29 -1.19 -6.97 -15.77
N HIS A 30 -0.85 -5.73 -16.05
CA HIS A 30 -0.18 -5.25 -17.24
C HIS A 30 1.08 -4.47 -16.81
N PRO A 31 2.15 -4.40 -17.63
CA PRO A 31 3.39 -3.73 -17.24
C PRO A 31 3.22 -2.30 -16.73
N HIS A 32 2.20 -1.59 -17.23
CA HIS A 32 1.90 -0.22 -16.85
C HIS A 32 0.56 -0.03 -16.13
N ALA A 33 -0.23 -1.09 -15.98
CA ALA A 33 -1.56 -0.98 -15.41
C ALA A 33 -1.92 -2.24 -14.64
N MET A 34 -2.53 -2.08 -13.48
CA MET A 34 -3.02 -3.18 -12.66
C MET A 34 -4.46 -2.88 -12.32
N LEU A 35 -5.36 -3.77 -12.72
CA LEU A 35 -6.76 -3.74 -12.35
C LEU A 35 -7.04 -4.94 -11.46
N HIS A 36 -7.76 -4.72 -10.37
CA HIS A 36 -8.13 -5.76 -9.45
C HIS A 36 -9.58 -5.54 -9.02
N SER A 37 -10.39 -6.58 -9.16
CA SER A 37 -11.80 -6.59 -8.84
C SER A 37 -12.09 -7.77 -7.94
N SER A 38 -12.83 -7.54 -6.88
CA SER A 38 -13.15 -8.53 -5.87
C SER A 38 -14.62 -8.42 -5.50
N ILE A 39 -15.33 -9.53 -5.47
CA ILE A 39 -16.72 -9.57 -5.02
C ILE A 39 -16.94 -10.69 -4.00
N GLY A 40 -17.49 -10.31 -2.86
CA GLY A 40 -18.03 -11.26 -1.88
C GLY A 40 -19.36 -11.83 -2.37
N LEU A 41 -19.44 -13.15 -2.48
CA LEU A 41 -20.64 -13.94 -2.75
C LEU A 41 -21.22 -14.42 -1.41
N ASN A 42 -21.65 -13.46 -0.61
CA ASN A 42 -22.29 -13.63 0.70
C ASN A 42 -23.58 -12.77 0.74
N PRO A 43 -24.50 -12.99 1.72
CA PRO A 43 -25.77 -12.26 1.79
C PRO A 43 -25.62 -10.73 1.81
N THR A 44 -24.43 -10.23 2.17
CA THR A 44 -24.05 -8.83 2.02
C THR A 44 -22.87 -8.69 1.04
N PRO A 45 -23.11 -8.70 -0.28
CA PRO A 45 -22.04 -8.64 -1.25
C PRO A 45 -21.23 -7.36 -1.06
N LEU A 46 -19.91 -7.53 -1.01
CA LEU A 46 -18.97 -6.42 -0.97
C LEU A 46 -18.15 -6.47 -2.24
N LEU A 47 -18.26 -5.42 -3.03
CA LEU A 47 -17.53 -5.21 -4.27
C LEU A 47 -16.36 -4.27 -3.96
N ASP A 48 -15.13 -4.74 -4.14
CA ASP A 48 -13.93 -3.92 -4.08
C ASP A 48 -13.30 -3.88 -5.48
N LEU A 49 -13.11 -2.68 -6.01
CA LEU A 49 -12.49 -2.41 -7.30
C LEU A 49 -11.30 -1.50 -7.08
N SER A 50 -10.14 -1.90 -7.57
CA SER A 50 -8.90 -1.13 -7.51
C SER A 50 -8.25 -1.09 -8.87
N ALA A 51 -7.74 0.07 -9.24
CA ALA A 51 -7.05 0.28 -10.50
C ALA A 51 -5.84 1.17 -10.27
N ASN A 52 -4.69 0.73 -10.75
CA ASN A 52 -3.43 1.44 -10.67
C ASN A 52 -2.85 1.53 -12.08
N ILE A 53 -2.27 2.67 -12.41
CA ILE A 53 -1.55 2.92 -13.66
C ILE A 53 -0.23 3.60 -13.32
N GLY A 54 0.87 3.13 -13.87
CA GLY A 54 2.17 3.66 -13.51
C GLY A 54 3.30 3.04 -14.31
N SER A 55 4.45 3.67 -14.22
CA SER A 55 5.72 3.15 -14.69
C SER A 55 6.63 2.91 -13.48
N GLN A 56 7.89 2.55 -13.74
CA GLN A 56 8.89 2.36 -12.70
C GLN A 56 9.11 3.63 -11.85
N THR A 57 8.83 4.82 -12.40
CA THR A 57 9.10 6.10 -11.75
C THR A 57 7.92 6.79 -11.09
N VAL A 58 6.71 6.60 -11.62
CA VAL A 58 5.49 7.26 -11.13
C VAL A 58 4.35 6.27 -11.23
N CYS A 59 3.53 6.18 -10.20
CA CYS A 59 2.29 5.41 -10.20
C CYS A 59 1.13 6.24 -9.67
N LEU A 60 -0.06 5.96 -10.18
CA LEU A 60 -1.32 6.56 -9.82
C LEU A 60 -2.30 5.41 -9.61
N GLY A 61 -3.20 5.51 -8.64
CA GLY A 61 -4.18 4.47 -8.46
C GLY A 61 -5.32 4.90 -7.56
N GLY A 62 -6.34 4.06 -7.54
CA GLY A 62 -7.49 4.23 -6.68
C GLY A 62 -8.15 2.92 -6.36
N GLU A 63 -8.88 2.92 -5.25
CA GLU A 63 -9.70 1.81 -4.79
C GLU A 63 -11.07 2.35 -4.43
N ILE A 64 -12.11 1.68 -4.88
CA ILE A 64 -13.49 1.92 -4.50
C ILE A 64 -14.06 0.63 -3.94
N GLY A 65 -14.81 0.74 -2.85
CA GLY A 65 -15.46 -0.38 -2.20
C GLY A 65 -16.94 -0.06 -2.01
N PHE A 66 -17.81 -0.95 -2.45
CA PHE A 66 -19.24 -0.80 -2.42
C PHE A 66 -19.91 -1.99 -1.72
N LYS A 67 -20.80 -1.68 -0.79
CA LYS A 67 -21.58 -2.69 -0.07
C LYS A 67 -22.99 -2.72 -0.62
N THR A 68 -23.32 -3.77 -1.36
CA THR A 68 -24.61 -3.91 -2.07
C THR A 68 -25.79 -3.98 -1.11
N ALA A 69 -25.63 -4.62 0.05
CA ALA A 69 -26.72 -4.77 1.03
C ALA A 69 -27.21 -3.45 1.65
N SER A 70 -26.35 -2.44 1.77
CA SER A 70 -26.69 -1.14 2.34
C SER A 70 -26.63 0.00 1.33
N SER A 71 -26.40 -0.32 0.04
CA SER A 71 -26.15 0.64 -1.04
C SER A 71 -25.15 1.75 -0.65
N LEU A 72 -24.13 1.40 0.14
CA LEU A 72 -23.20 2.35 0.73
C LEU A 72 -21.80 2.17 0.16
N LEU A 73 -21.19 3.28 -0.22
CA LEU A 73 -19.79 3.33 -0.58
C LEU A 73 -18.93 3.21 0.69
N THR A 74 -18.32 2.05 0.88
CA THR A 74 -17.53 1.72 2.07
C THR A 74 -16.09 2.13 1.98
N LYS A 75 -15.51 2.25 0.76
CA LYS A 75 -14.13 2.68 0.55
C LYS A 75 -14.04 3.59 -0.67
N TYR A 76 -13.29 4.67 -0.54
CA TYR A 76 -12.78 5.46 -1.66
C TYR A 76 -11.37 5.88 -1.27
N ASN A 77 -10.40 5.30 -1.95
CA ASN A 77 -9.00 5.61 -1.77
C ASN A 77 -8.44 6.05 -3.13
N ALA A 78 -7.53 6.99 -3.11
CA ALA A 78 -6.76 7.41 -4.27
C ALA A 78 -5.31 7.55 -3.85
N GLY A 79 -4.35 7.40 -4.75
CA GLY A 79 -2.96 7.59 -4.42
C GLY A 79 -2.10 7.86 -5.63
N VAL A 80 -1.00 8.55 -5.38
CA VAL A 80 0.10 8.78 -6.31
C VAL A 80 1.40 8.38 -5.63
N GLY A 81 2.25 7.64 -6.33
CA GLY A 81 3.59 7.31 -5.90
C GLY A 81 4.61 7.84 -6.88
N PHE A 82 5.75 8.26 -6.36
CA PHE A 82 6.96 8.61 -7.07
C PHE A 82 8.05 7.68 -6.55
N ASN A 83 8.72 6.97 -7.45
CA ASN A 83 9.78 6.05 -7.11
C ASN A 83 10.98 6.41 -7.98
N LYS A 84 11.94 7.15 -7.43
CA LYS A 84 13.24 7.38 -8.07
C LYS A 84 14.26 6.46 -7.43
N PRO A 85 15.36 6.12 -8.13
CA PRO A 85 16.47 5.37 -7.55
C PRO A 85 17.00 6.00 -6.26
N ASP A 86 16.92 7.33 -6.18
CA ASP A 86 17.38 8.13 -5.06
C ASP A 86 16.35 8.28 -3.93
N PHE A 87 15.06 8.30 -4.21
CA PHE A 87 14.04 8.43 -3.15
C PHE A 87 12.68 7.95 -3.65
N SER A 88 11.84 7.49 -2.72
CA SER A 88 10.44 7.23 -3.04
C SER A 88 9.53 8.10 -2.18
N ALA A 89 8.54 8.72 -2.81
CA ALA A 89 7.46 9.42 -2.15
C ALA A 89 6.14 8.75 -2.52
N ALA A 90 5.19 8.68 -1.62
CA ALA A 90 3.85 8.20 -1.89
C ALA A 90 2.86 9.09 -1.15
N LEU A 91 1.81 9.49 -1.86
CA LEU A 91 0.71 10.27 -1.33
C LEU A 91 -0.57 9.46 -1.55
N MET A 92 -1.29 9.12 -0.49
CA MET A 92 -2.54 8.38 -0.55
C MET A 92 -3.63 9.15 0.18
N LEU A 93 -4.78 9.31 -0.46
CA LEU A 93 -6.01 9.79 0.14
C LEU A 93 -6.89 8.58 0.48
N ILE A 94 -7.23 8.39 1.75
CA ILE A 94 -8.08 7.30 2.23
C ILE A 94 -9.20 7.92 3.04
N LYS A 95 -10.44 7.87 2.54
CA LYS A 95 -11.62 8.36 3.29
C LYS A 95 -11.48 9.78 3.88
N GLY A 96 -10.87 10.70 3.13
CA GLY A 96 -10.64 12.08 3.60
C GLY A 96 -9.43 12.27 4.51
N ARG A 97 -8.56 11.26 4.63
CA ARG A 97 -7.26 11.33 5.30
C ARG A 97 -6.16 11.28 4.27
N VAL A 98 -5.21 12.21 4.33
CA VAL A 98 -4.06 12.23 3.44
C VAL A 98 -2.87 11.61 4.15
N TYR A 99 -2.29 10.61 3.52
CA TYR A 99 -1.11 9.88 3.95
C TYR A 99 0.01 10.25 2.99
N GLU A 100 1.06 10.86 3.50
CA GLU A 100 2.24 11.25 2.75
C GLU A 100 3.44 10.47 3.32
N GLY A 101 3.79 9.38 2.65
CA GLY A 101 4.98 8.60 2.97
C GLY A 101 6.16 9.08 2.15
N LEU A 102 7.24 9.52 2.80
CA LEU A 102 8.53 9.70 2.18
C LEU A 102 9.45 8.56 2.63
N THR A 103 10.00 7.80 1.70
CA THR A 103 11.08 6.86 1.97
C THR A 103 12.39 7.53 1.56
N PRO A 104 13.20 8.00 2.53
CA PRO A 104 14.53 8.50 2.29
C PRO A 104 15.43 7.54 1.50
N HIS A 105 16.38 8.21 0.87
CA HIS A 105 17.52 7.68 0.16
C HIS A 105 18.30 6.65 0.99
N THR A 106 18.73 5.57 0.34
CA THR A 106 19.70 4.62 0.89
C THR A 106 21.06 5.33 0.98
N VAL A 107 21.32 5.99 2.11
CA VAL A 107 22.56 6.75 2.35
C VAL A 107 23.79 5.85 2.34
N ASN A 108 23.62 4.56 2.71
CA ASN A 108 24.63 3.51 2.63
C ASN A 108 23.96 2.14 2.38
N PRO A 109 24.64 1.14 1.80
CA PRO A 109 24.09 -0.22 1.61
C PRO A 109 23.63 -0.91 2.91
N THR A 110 24.02 -0.37 4.07
CA THR A 110 23.71 -0.86 5.42
C THR A 110 22.70 0.00 6.17
N THR A 111 22.28 1.17 5.67
CA THR A 111 21.39 2.08 6.41
C THR A 111 20.37 2.75 5.51
N SER A 112 19.09 2.57 5.84
CA SER A 112 17.96 3.24 5.19
C SER A 112 17.17 4.03 6.23
N VAL A 113 16.77 5.25 5.88
CA VAL A 113 15.91 6.08 6.74
C VAL A 113 14.54 6.18 6.07
N GLY A 114 13.50 6.37 6.89
CA GLY A 114 12.07 6.36 6.60
C GLY A 114 11.41 7.61 7.20
N ALA A 115 10.51 8.31 6.52
CA ALA A 115 9.68 9.35 7.15
C ALA A 115 8.24 9.32 6.61
N GLU A 116 7.28 9.01 7.47
CA GLU A 116 5.86 8.97 7.13
C GLU A 116 5.12 10.13 7.83
N LEU A 117 4.49 10.99 7.04
CA LEU A 117 3.62 12.07 7.49
C LEU A 117 2.17 11.74 7.16
N ILE A 118 1.29 11.72 8.15
CA ILE A 118 -0.15 11.50 7.94
C ILE A 118 -0.87 12.75 8.42
N ARG A 119 -1.61 13.36 7.51
CA ARG A 119 -2.39 14.57 7.72
C ARG A 119 -3.87 14.27 7.59
N HIS A 120 -4.62 14.52 8.65
CA HIS A 120 -6.07 14.43 8.58
C HIS A 120 -6.62 15.72 7.96
N PHE A 121 -7.41 15.64 6.88
CA PHE A 121 -7.98 16.86 6.28
C PHE A 121 -9.16 17.40 7.11
N SER A 122 -9.85 16.52 7.84
CA SER A 122 -11.08 16.85 8.59
C SER A 122 -10.86 17.17 10.07
N SER A 123 -9.65 16.94 10.60
CA SER A 123 -9.26 17.17 12.00
C SER A 123 -7.88 17.77 11.90
N HIS A 124 -7.54 18.81 12.68
CA HIS A 124 -6.22 19.45 12.61
C HIS A 124 -5.08 18.59 13.18
N ASP A 125 -5.27 17.26 13.21
CA ASP A 125 -4.32 16.27 13.69
C ASP A 125 -3.33 15.90 12.58
N ASN A 126 -2.05 16.14 12.87
CA ASN A 126 -0.93 15.69 12.07
C ASN A 126 -0.17 14.65 12.87
N SER A 127 -0.03 13.44 12.35
CA SER A 127 0.85 12.42 12.92
C SER A 127 2.06 12.25 12.04
N PHE A 128 3.24 12.36 12.62
CA PHE A 128 4.50 12.20 11.93
C PHE A 128 5.27 11.03 12.55
N THR A 129 5.86 10.22 11.69
CA THR A 129 6.63 9.04 12.06
C THR A 129 7.97 9.08 11.33
N ILE A 130 9.06 8.90 12.04
CA ILE A 130 10.38 8.64 11.46
C ILE A 130 10.72 7.17 11.71
N GLY A 131 11.26 6.49 10.71
CA GLY A 131 11.83 5.16 10.84
C GLY A 131 13.28 5.15 10.39
N SER A 132 14.07 4.23 10.90
CA SER A 132 15.39 3.92 10.38
C SER A 132 15.60 2.42 10.43
N SER A 133 16.07 1.84 9.33
CA SER A 133 16.53 0.47 9.28
C SER A 133 18.05 0.44 9.10
N TYR A 134 18.72 -0.33 9.93
CA TYR A 134 20.15 -0.52 9.92
C TYR A 134 20.44 -2.02 9.79
N SER A 135 21.05 -2.43 8.69
CA SER A 135 21.53 -3.79 8.48
C SER A 135 22.95 -3.88 9.02
N LEU A 136 23.10 -4.56 10.16
CA LEU A 136 24.40 -4.82 10.80
C LEU A 136 25.19 -5.85 9.99
N ASP A 137 24.50 -6.86 9.47
CA ASP A 137 25.07 -7.98 8.73
C ASP A 137 24.01 -8.50 7.73
N PRO A 138 24.37 -9.28 6.68
CA PRO A 138 23.41 -9.85 5.73
C PRO A 138 22.26 -10.61 6.40
N PHE A 139 22.51 -11.15 7.60
CA PHE A 139 21.56 -11.92 8.38
C PHE A 139 20.90 -11.14 9.53
N THR A 140 21.33 -9.90 9.83
CA THR A 140 20.79 -9.13 10.98
C THR A 140 20.42 -7.71 10.60
N THR A 141 19.12 -7.39 10.71
CA THR A 141 18.56 -6.06 10.44
C THR A 141 17.84 -5.51 11.66
N VAL A 142 18.20 -4.30 12.06
CA VAL A 142 17.55 -3.52 13.12
C VAL A 142 16.65 -2.47 12.49
N LYS A 143 15.41 -2.33 12.96
CA LYS A 143 14.45 -1.32 12.52
C LYS A 143 13.97 -0.54 13.74
N ALA A 144 14.21 0.76 13.77
CA ALA A 144 13.66 1.67 14.76
C ALA A 144 12.55 2.52 14.12
N ARG A 145 11.50 2.82 14.89
CA ARG A 145 10.39 3.68 14.50
C ARG A 145 10.07 4.61 15.67
N LEU A 146 9.94 5.89 15.40
CA LEU A 146 9.54 6.93 16.35
C LEU A 146 8.34 7.69 15.77
N SER A 147 7.33 7.95 16.58
CA SER A 147 6.14 8.69 16.20
C SER A 147 5.89 9.86 17.15
N ASN A 148 5.36 10.96 16.62
CA ASN A 148 5.09 12.19 17.37
C ASN A 148 4.01 12.02 18.46
N ASN A 149 3.28 10.91 18.47
CA ASN A 149 2.34 10.53 19.52
C ASN A 149 3.02 9.87 20.75
N GLY A 150 4.34 9.98 20.87
CA GLY A 150 5.12 9.42 21.97
C GLY A 150 5.38 7.91 21.85
N LYS A 151 5.06 7.28 20.71
CA LYS A 151 5.32 5.86 20.48
C LYS A 151 6.69 5.68 19.83
N ALA A 152 7.56 4.93 20.49
CA ALA A 152 8.81 4.43 19.95
C ALA A 152 8.77 2.90 19.89
N GLY A 153 9.37 2.32 18.86
CA GLY A 153 9.47 0.88 18.69
C GLY A 153 10.78 0.50 18.02
N MET A 154 11.32 -0.66 18.39
CA MET A 154 12.51 -1.22 17.78
C MET A 154 12.30 -2.71 17.55
N VAL A 155 12.71 -3.19 16.37
CA VAL A 155 12.64 -4.59 15.97
C VAL A 155 14.02 -5.01 15.50
N VAL A 156 14.50 -6.14 16.02
CA VAL A 156 15.71 -6.80 15.53
C VAL A 156 15.27 -8.08 14.85
N GLN A 157 15.63 -8.23 13.58
CA GLN A 157 15.35 -9.40 12.79
C GLN A 157 16.69 -10.05 12.44
N SER A 158 16.92 -11.24 12.99
CA SER A 158 18.04 -12.11 12.62
C SER A 158 17.48 -13.36 11.92
N GLU A 159 18.09 -13.76 10.81
CA GLU A 159 17.79 -15.00 10.08
C GLU A 159 18.72 -16.13 10.50
#